data_AF-A0A8T6P970-F1
#
_entry.id   AF-A0A8T6P970-F1
#
_cell.length_a   1.000
_cell.length_b   1.000
_cell.length_c   1.000
_cell.angle_alpha   90.00
_cell.angle_beta   90.00
_cell.angle_gamma   90.00
#
_symmetry.space_group_name_H-M   'P 1'
#
loop_
_entity.id
_entity.type
_entity.pdbx_description
1 polymer ?
#
loop_
_entity_poly.entity_id
_entity_poly.type
_entity_poly.pdbx_seq_one_letter_code
_entity_poly.pdbx_strand_id
1 'polypeptide(L)'
;PVPFTITNSLFSNNTADGAARGGDGGALGFAQVTNTVIANSTFTNNRANIACPEINQCPSGRGGAMYFNTDGAADFQIYNSTIASNYAEWFAGAIVGNDGTIRNTIIDSNVSGNRGGEEGFSQCTNSFSGGNNIQWPNEGDACVSGIGFVDPLLSGLNEDGVLLPTAGSPAIDNGDATVCSNSPVNSVDQIGTARPQGIGCDIGAAEVVGEAPTNLISNYSFEDPLDGSSDWTVISFSGSLDDRFAVSGAPDGSHVLLFDGVSGEFDIEGVMQSIAASGSSGDRITLIFDIGGINVAAGGIYGARLTFMELDSVVGQIVRVGDSPDAGSFVDLSVTFSFTAPGDFDGLMLEIGSRGIRDGRWGIDNVRLYQ
;
A
#
# COMPACT_ATOMS: atom_id res chain seq x y z
N PRO A 1 -20.45 9.41 23.19
CA PRO A 1 -20.51 10.55 22.24
C PRO A 1 -20.41 10.01 20.82
N VAL A 2 -21.29 10.43 19.91
CA VAL A 2 -21.14 10.07 18.49
C VAL A 2 -19.95 10.88 17.93
N PRO A 3 -18.99 10.25 17.25
CA PRO A 3 -17.88 10.98 16.66
C PRO A 3 -18.39 11.97 15.61
N PHE A 4 -17.72 13.10 15.47
CA PHE A 4 -17.91 13.97 14.32
C PHE A 4 -17.22 13.32 13.11
N THR A 5 -17.98 12.96 12.09
CA THR A 5 -17.48 12.20 10.94
C THR A 5 -17.55 13.02 9.67
N ILE A 6 -16.44 13.07 8.94
CA ILE A 6 -16.30 13.66 7.61
C ILE A 6 -15.88 12.56 6.65
N THR A 7 -16.59 12.43 5.53
CA THR A 7 -16.23 11.49 4.47
C THR A 7 -16.41 12.14 3.11
N ASN A 8 -15.62 11.74 2.12
CA ASN A 8 -15.83 12.08 0.70
C ASN A 8 -15.94 13.60 0.48
N SER A 9 -15.03 14.36 1.10
CA SER A 9 -15.13 15.82 1.18
C SER A 9 -13.88 16.52 0.63
N LEU A 10 -14.09 17.66 -0.02
CA LEU A 10 -13.02 18.57 -0.43
C LEU A 10 -13.06 19.82 0.45
N PHE A 11 -11.93 20.13 1.09
CA PHE A 11 -11.66 21.42 1.70
C PHE A 11 -10.54 22.09 0.92
N SER A 12 -10.90 23.04 0.07
CA SER A 12 -9.92 23.75 -0.75
C SER A 12 -10.01 25.26 -0.60
N ASN A 13 -8.86 25.93 -0.56
CA ASN A 13 -8.77 27.40 -0.58
C ASN A 13 -9.52 28.08 0.58
N ASN A 14 -9.71 27.38 1.70
CA ASN A 14 -10.26 28.00 2.89
C ASN A 14 -9.20 28.86 3.58
N THR A 15 -9.63 29.92 4.24
CA THR A 15 -8.73 30.79 5.00
C THR A 15 -9.33 31.11 6.36
N ALA A 16 -8.58 30.79 7.41
CA ALA A 16 -8.85 31.20 8.77
C ALA A 16 -8.08 32.49 9.08
N ASP A 17 -8.77 33.62 8.94
CA ASP A 17 -8.29 34.96 9.30
C ASP A 17 -8.93 35.41 10.63
N GLY A 18 -8.16 35.43 11.71
CA GLY A 18 -8.69 35.90 13.01
C GLY A 18 -8.41 37.37 13.26
N ALA A 19 -9.44 38.19 13.41
CA ALA A 19 -9.30 39.56 13.92
C ALA A 19 -8.76 39.53 15.36
N ALA A 20 -7.58 40.11 15.58
CA ALA A 20 -6.88 40.27 16.86
C ALA A 20 -6.17 39.05 17.48
N ARG A 21 -6.37 37.81 17.02
CA ARG A 21 -5.57 36.65 17.48
C ARG A 21 -5.07 35.70 16.38
N GLY A 22 -5.49 35.83 15.12
CA GLY A 22 -5.24 34.81 14.08
C GLY A 22 -6.25 33.65 14.14
N GLY A 23 -6.27 32.81 13.09
CA GLY A 23 -7.16 31.66 12.97
C GLY A 23 -6.36 30.35 12.89
N ASP A 24 -6.73 29.35 13.68
CA ASP A 24 -6.17 28.00 13.62
C ASP A 24 -7.06 27.08 12.78
N GLY A 25 -6.47 26.10 12.10
CA GLY A 25 -7.24 25.15 11.30
C GLY A 25 -7.77 25.80 10.03
N GLY A 26 -6.91 26.01 9.04
CA GLY A 26 -7.28 26.76 7.82
C GLY A 26 -8.48 26.16 7.08
N ALA A 27 -8.68 24.84 7.15
CA ALA A 27 -9.92 24.16 6.78
C ALA A 27 -10.83 23.88 7.98
N LEU A 28 -10.28 23.23 9.02
CA LEU A 28 -11.04 22.77 10.18
C LEU A 28 -10.32 23.12 11.49
N GLY A 29 -11.00 23.86 12.37
CA GLY A 29 -10.53 24.17 13.72
C GLY A 29 -11.46 23.61 14.79
N PHE A 30 -10.99 22.63 15.56
CA PHE A 30 -11.70 22.02 16.68
C PHE A 30 -11.22 22.61 18.00
N ALA A 31 -11.93 23.62 18.51
CA ALA A 31 -11.58 24.33 19.75
C ALA A 31 -11.88 23.54 21.04
N GLN A 32 -12.53 22.37 20.95
CA GLN A 32 -12.82 21.48 22.09
C GLN A 32 -12.48 20.05 21.71
N VAL A 33 -12.28 19.19 22.73
CA VAL A 33 -12.05 17.76 22.56
C VAL A 33 -13.26 17.14 21.85
N THR A 34 -13.07 16.75 20.60
CA THR A 34 -14.07 16.03 19.81
C THR A 34 -13.42 14.80 19.20
N ASN A 35 -14.03 13.63 19.40
CA ASN A 35 -13.64 12.45 18.65
C ASN A 35 -14.01 12.70 17.19
N THR A 36 -13.01 12.87 16.34
CA THR A 36 -13.20 13.23 14.94
C THR A 36 -12.68 12.10 14.06
N VAL A 37 -13.49 11.68 13.08
CA VAL A 37 -13.12 10.67 12.10
C VAL A 37 -13.22 11.28 10.71
N ILE A 38 -12.15 11.21 9.93
CA ILE A 38 -12.06 11.75 8.58
C ILE A 38 -11.65 10.61 7.65
N ALA A 39 -12.37 10.45 6.54
CA ALA A 39 -12.04 9.45 5.52
C ALA A 39 -12.20 10.02 4.12
N ASN A 40 -11.44 9.51 3.15
CA ASN A 40 -11.66 9.80 1.72
C ASN A 40 -11.79 11.30 1.44
N SER A 41 -10.93 12.12 2.05
CA SER A 41 -11.10 13.57 2.01
C SER A 41 -9.81 14.25 1.59
N THR A 42 -9.96 15.30 0.77
CA THR A 42 -8.86 16.11 0.28
C THR A 42 -8.86 17.46 0.98
N PHE A 43 -7.72 17.84 1.55
CA PHE A 43 -7.46 19.13 2.16
C PHE A 43 -6.33 19.79 1.39
N THR A 44 -6.64 20.84 0.62
CA THR A 44 -5.60 21.50 -0.18
C THR A 44 -5.69 23.01 -0.23
N ASN A 45 -4.54 23.69 -0.28
CA ASN A 45 -4.46 25.15 -0.39
C ASN A 45 -5.23 25.88 0.72
N ASN A 46 -5.41 25.27 1.90
CA ASN A 46 -6.03 25.93 3.04
C ASN A 46 -4.99 26.74 3.81
N ARG A 47 -5.42 27.86 4.41
CA ARG A 47 -4.53 28.84 5.01
C ARG A 47 -4.96 29.20 6.44
N ALA A 48 -4.04 29.06 7.40
CA ALA A 48 -4.20 29.56 8.77
C ALA A 48 -3.32 30.79 8.98
N ASN A 49 -3.93 31.97 9.13
CA ASN A 49 -3.21 33.26 9.17
C ASN A 49 -3.21 33.89 10.56
N ILE A 50 -2.20 34.72 10.79
CA ILE A 50 -2.03 35.55 11.97
C ILE A 50 -2.27 37.01 11.59
N ALA A 51 -3.22 37.66 12.24
CA ALA A 51 -3.48 39.09 12.04
C ALA A 51 -2.58 40.01 12.90
N CYS A 52 -1.77 39.44 13.79
CA CYS A 52 -1.00 40.21 14.77
C CYS A 52 0.44 40.52 14.28
N PRO A 53 0.93 41.75 14.49
CA PRO A 53 2.25 42.17 14.02
C PRO A 53 3.42 41.60 14.84
N GLU A 54 3.19 41.15 16.08
CA GLU A 54 4.22 40.57 16.95
C GLU A 54 3.89 39.13 17.32
N ILE A 55 4.88 38.26 17.19
CA ILE A 55 4.69 36.81 17.31
C ILE A 55 4.34 36.34 18.73
N ASN A 56 4.90 36.98 19.76
CA ASN A 56 4.71 36.57 21.16
C ASN A 56 3.33 36.98 21.71
N GLN A 57 2.53 37.72 20.94
CA GLN A 57 1.24 38.26 21.39
C GLN A 57 0.04 37.45 20.89
N CYS A 58 0.22 36.59 19.87
CA CYS A 58 -0.87 35.83 19.25
C CYS A 58 -0.42 34.42 18.88
N PRO A 59 -0.56 33.45 19.80
CA PRO A 59 -0.18 32.08 19.53
C PRO A 59 -1.26 31.39 18.67
N SER A 60 -1.49 31.83 17.44
CA SER A 60 -2.45 31.20 16.51
C SER A 60 -1.85 31.14 15.10
N GLY A 61 -2.64 30.77 14.08
CA GLY A 61 -2.14 30.53 12.74
C GLY A 61 -1.48 29.17 12.60
N ARG A 62 -1.98 28.17 13.33
CA ARG A 62 -1.47 26.81 13.37
C ARG A 62 -2.38 25.89 12.56
N GLY A 63 -1.84 24.81 12.02
CA GLY A 63 -2.65 23.77 11.38
C GLY A 63 -3.28 24.27 10.10
N GLY A 64 -2.48 24.44 9.05
CA GLY A 64 -2.94 25.03 7.79
C GLY A 64 -4.12 24.27 7.18
N ALA A 65 -4.15 22.94 7.31
CA ALA A 65 -5.36 22.16 7.08
C ALA A 65 -6.22 22.07 8.34
N MET A 66 -5.68 21.47 9.40
CA MET A 66 -6.47 21.05 10.55
C MET A 66 -5.82 21.42 11.88
N TYR A 67 -6.64 21.90 12.80
CA TYR A 67 -6.28 22.13 14.19
C TYR A 67 -7.21 21.36 15.12
N PHE A 68 -6.63 20.47 15.91
CA PHE A 68 -7.29 19.77 17.01
C PHE A 68 -6.76 20.34 18.32
N ASN A 69 -7.67 20.80 19.20
CA ASN A 69 -7.29 21.35 20.49
C ASN A 69 -6.39 20.36 21.27
N THR A 70 -5.25 20.87 21.74
CA THR A 70 -4.21 20.14 22.47
C THR A 70 -4.47 20.08 23.98
N ASP A 71 -5.45 20.80 24.50
CA ASP A 71 -5.80 20.80 25.93
C ASP A 71 -6.71 19.61 26.26
N GLY A 72 -6.15 18.40 26.23
CA GLY A 72 -6.82 17.13 26.57
C GLY A 72 -6.52 15.98 25.60
N ALA A 73 -7.01 14.79 25.92
CA ALA A 73 -6.93 13.61 25.05
C ALA A 73 -8.06 13.67 24.01
N ALA A 74 -7.88 14.50 22.98
CA ALA A 74 -8.71 14.44 21.78
C ALA A 74 -8.05 13.46 20.81
N ASP A 75 -8.78 12.40 20.46
CA ASP A 75 -8.31 11.38 19.53
C ASP A 75 -8.97 11.63 18.17
N PHE A 76 -8.16 11.89 17.15
CA PHE A 76 -8.63 12.00 15.77
C PHE A 76 -8.17 10.80 14.95
N GLN A 77 -8.98 10.40 13.99
CA GLN A 77 -8.66 9.31 13.07
C GLN A 77 -8.80 9.80 11.64
N ILE A 78 -7.74 9.64 10.85
CA ILE A 78 -7.71 10.02 9.44
C ILE A 78 -7.36 8.78 8.62
N TYR A 79 -8.22 8.46 7.66
CA TYR A 79 -8.08 7.33 6.76
C TYR A 79 -8.10 7.80 5.33
N ASN A 80 -7.27 7.22 4.47
CA ASN A 80 -7.42 7.32 3.02
C ASN A 80 -7.69 8.77 2.59
N SER A 81 -6.82 9.70 2.98
CA SER A 81 -7.03 11.13 2.77
C SER A 81 -5.78 11.76 2.17
N THR A 82 -5.95 12.91 1.52
CA THR A 82 -4.84 13.66 0.93
C THR A 82 -4.80 15.04 1.55
N ILE A 83 -3.72 15.38 2.24
CA ILE A 83 -3.52 16.66 2.90
C ILE A 83 -2.31 17.32 2.26
N ALA A 84 -2.56 18.24 1.33
CA ALA A 84 -1.50 18.74 0.47
C ALA A 84 -1.51 20.25 0.26
N SER A 85 -0.34 20.88 0.22
CA SER A 85 -0.17 22.30 -0.12
C SER A 85 -0.94 23.26 0.80
N ASN A 86 -1.12 22.91 2.07
CA ASN A 86 -1.73 23.78 3.07
C ASN A 86 -0.66 24.64 3.75
N TYR A 87 -1.06 25.82 4.24
CA TYR A 87 -0.15 26.79 4.82
C TYR A 87 -0.61 27.23 6.20
N ALA A 88 0.31 27.15 7.17
CA ALA A 88 0.15 27.75 8.49
C ALA A 88 1.15 28.88 8.66
N GLU A 89 0.73 30.05 9.11
CA GLU A 89 1.66 31.16 9.30
C GLU A 89 2.61 30.92 10.50
N TRP A 90 2.19 30.13 11.49
CA TRP A 90 3.02 29.77 12.64
C TRP A 90 3.68 28.40 12.50
N PHE A 91 2.99 27.30 12.80
CA PHE A 91 3.54 25.94 12.74
C PHE A 91 2.50 24.93 12.22
N ALA A 92 3.02 23.85 11.65
CA ALA A 92 2.32 22.72 11.04
C ALA A 92 1.33 23.15 9.94
N GLY A 93 1.80 23.20 8.70
CA GLY A 93 0.97 23.46 7.53
C GLY A 93 -0.13 22.43 7.35
N ALA A 94 0.06 21.17 7.77
CA ALA A 94 -0.96 20.14 7.70
C ALA A 94 -1.79 20.08 8.99
N ILE A 95 -1.27 19.44 10.04
CA ILE A 95 -2.08 19.00 11.19
C ILE A 95 -1.44 19.44 12.51
N VAL A 96 -2.26 20.06 13.36
CA VAL A 96 -1.95 20.29 14.77
C VAL A 96 -2.85 19.40 15.62
N GLY A 97 -2.25 18.66 16.55
CA GLY A 97 -2.97 17.83 17.52
C GLY A 97 -1.99 17.08 18.42
N ASN A 98 -2.47 16.46 19.50
CA ASN A 98 -1.64 15.72 20.45
C ASN A 98 -1.68 14.20 20.25
N ASP A 99 -2.88 13.64 20.10
CA ASP A 99 -3.10 12.21 19.93
C ASP A 99 -3.96 11.97 18.69
N GLY A 100 -3.55 11.01 17.85
CA GLY A 100 -4.33 10.65 16.68
C GLY A 100 -3.76 9.44 15.95
N THR A 101 -4.58 8.88 15.07
CA THR A 101 -4.21 7.79 14.16
C THR A 101 -4.40 8.23 12.72
N ILE A 102 -3.38 8.05 11.90
CA ILE A 102 -3.39 8.36 10.46
C ILE A 102 -3.04 7.09 9.69
N ARG A 103 -3.88 6.66 8.73
CA ARG A 103 -3.59 5.49 7.89
C ARG A 103 -3.90 5.75 6.42
N ASN A 104 -3.14 5.13 5.51
CA ASN A 104 -3.35 5.26 4.07
C ASN A 104 -3.44 6.72 3.61
N THR A 105 -2.73 7.65 4.24
CA THR A 105 -2.89 9.10 4.02
C THR A 105 -1.63 9.70 3.44
N ILE A 106 -1.80 10.61 2.48
CA ILE A 106 -0.73 11.43 1.91
C ILE A 106 -0.67 12.77 2.64
N ILE A 107 0.54 13.15 3.06
CA ILE A 107 0.84 14.45 3.67
C ILE A 107 1.92 15.13 2.82
N ASP A 108 1.52 16.04 1.94
CA ASP A 108 2.39 16.54 0.86
C ASP A 108 2.52 18.07 0.85
N SER A 109 3.75 18.57 0.79
CA SER A 109 4.07 19.95 0.48
C SER A 109 3.33 20.99 1.34
N ASN A 110 2.99 20.64 2.59
CA ASN A 110 2.41 21.61 3.53
C ASN A 110 3.53 22.42 4.17
N VAL A 111 3.29 23.71 4.35
CA VAL A 111 4.33 24.68 4.73
C VAL A 111 3.90 25.44 5.97
N SER A 112 4.85 25.70 6.86
CA SER A 112 4.69 26.65 7.94
C SER A 112 5.57 27.88 7.74
N GLY A 113 5.06 29.08 8.02
CA GLY A 113 5.84 30.31 8.03
C GLY A 113 6.90 30.37 9.14
N ASN A 114 6.78 29.52 10.15
CA ASN A 114 7.73 29.33 11.26
C ASN A 114 8.27 30.63 11.84
N ARG A 115 7.38 31.58 12.13
CA ARG A 115 7.80 32.88 12.66
C ARG A 115 8.53 32.75 14.01
N GLY A 116 8.39 31.61 14.72
CA GLY A 116 8.91 31.37 16.08
C GLY A 116 10.33 30.84 16.16
N GLY A 117 10.96 30.50 15.03
CA GLY A 117 12.29 29.90 15.02
C GLY A 117 12.32 28.44 15.52
N GLU A 118 11.17 27.78 15.59
CA GLU A 118 11.08 26.35 15.90
C GLU A 118 11.26 25.56 14.61
N GLU A 119 12.51 25.26 14.26
CA GLU A 119 12.81 24.39 13.11
C GLU A 119 12.11 23.03 13.29
N GLY A 120 11.39 22.55 12.27
CA GLY A 120 10.96 21.14 12.22
C GLY A 120 9.46 20.86 12.12
N PHE A 121 8.56 21.85 12.20
CA PHE A 121 7.11 21.59 12.13
C PHE A 121 6.46 22.12 10.84
N SER A 122 7.01 21.78 9.67
CA SER A 122 6.41 22.20 8.39
C SER A 122 5.10 21.47 8.11
N GLN A 123 5.03 20.18 8.43
CA GLN A 123 3.88 19.31 8.14
C GLN A 123 2.97 19.15 9.37
N CYS A 124 3.46 18.53 10.44
CA CYS A 124 2.68 18.22 11.65
C CYS A 124 3.39 18.67 12.93
N THR A 125 2.65 18.79 14.05
CA THR A 125 3.21 19.18 15.35
C THR A 125 3.78 18.04 16.19
N ASN A 126 3.29 16.83 15.96
CA ASN A 126 3.63 15.65 16.73
C ASN A 126 3.74 14.45 15.80
N SER A 127 4.40 13.40 16.29
CA SER A 127 4.36 12.11 15.65
C SER A 127 3.13 11.34 16.12
N PHE A 128 2.19 11.14 15.21
CA PHE A 128 0.95 10.39 15.43
C PHE A 128 1.16 8.89 15.23
N SER A 129 0.15 8.11 15.59
CA SER A 129 0.13 6.66 15.36
C SER A 129 -0.42 6.30 13.96
N GLY A 130 -0.17 5.07 13.50
CA GLY A 130 -0.77 4.53 12.29
C GLY A 130 0.23 3.87 11.35
N GLY A 131 -0.06 3.83 10.05
CA GLY A 131 0.74 3.08 9.07
C GLY A 131 0.29 3.33 7.63
N ASN A 132 1.14 2.92 6.67
CA ASN A 132 0.89 3.07 5.24
C ASN A 132 0.63 4.54 4.83
N ASN A 133 1.39 5.47 5.39
CA ASN A 133 1.32 6.89 5.05
C ASN A 133 2.56 7.31 4.28
N ILE A 134 2.44 8.38 3.52
CA ILE A 134 3.55 9.01 2.81
C ILE A 134 3.61 10.48 3.21
N GLN A 135 4.83 10.98 3.43
CA GLN A 135 5.12 12.39 3.68
C GLN A 135 6.13 12.93 2.67
N TRP A 136 5.88 14.14 2.17
CA TRP A 136 6.82 14.86 1.31
C TRP A 136 6.67 16.37 1.52
N PRO A 137 7.74 17.18 1.44
CA PRO A 137 9.15 16.79 1.42
C PRO A 137 9.62 16.18 2.76
N ASN A 138 10.85 15.67 2.77
CA ASN A 138 11.57 15.29 3.99
C ASN A 138 12.06 16.54 4.74
N GLU A 139 11.12 17.36 5.16
CA GLU A 139 11.38 18.57 5.94
C GLU A 139 10.63 18.46 7.26
N GLY A 140 11.39 18.56 8.35
CA GLY A 140 10.85 18.50 9.69
C GLY A 140 10.54 17.10 10.20
N ASP A 141 9.67 17.05 11.20
CA ASP A 141 9.34 15.83 11.92
C ASP A 141 8.39 14.94 11.12
N ALA A 142 8.57 13.64 11.32
CA ALA A 142 7.67 12.62 10.79
C ALA A 142 6.30 12.74 11.45
N CYS A 143 5.28 13.06 10.65
CA CYS A 143 3.88 13.12 11.09
C CYS A 143 3.41 11.80 11.69
N VAL A 144 3.99 10.67 11.29
CA VAL A 144 3.75 9.34 11.86
C VAL A 144 5.09 8.63 12.00
N SER A 145 5.30 7.90 13.10
CA SER A 145 6.53 7.14 13.30
C SER A 145 6.74 6.13 12.16
N GLY A 146 7.91 6.13 11.54
CA GLY A 146 8.24 5.23 10.43
C GLY A 146 7.57 5.58 9.09
N ILE A 147 7.01 6.78 8.95
CA ILE A 147 6.44 7.25 7.67
C ILE A 147 7.48 7.24 6.55
N GLY A 148 7.06 6.88 5.34
CA GLY A 148 7.89 6.95 4.14
C GLY A 148 8.03 8.39 3.68
N PHE A 149 9.28 8.88 3.55
CA PHE A 149 9.57 10.18 2.96
C PHE A 149 9.82 10.06 1.46
N VAL A 150 8.77 10.15 0.67
CA VAL A 150 8.83 9.96 -0.78
C VAL A 150 7.79 10.83 -1.47
N ASP A 151 8.15 11.41 -2.61
CA ASP A 151 7.22 12.25 -3.39
C ASP A 151 6.04 11.40 -3.87
N PRO A 152 4.78 11.73 -3.48
CA PRO A 152 3.61 11.01 -3.92
C PRO A 152 3.24 11.26 -5.39
N LEU A 153 3.98 12.12 -6.11
CA LEU A 153 3.76 12.47 -7.52
C LEU A 153 2.29 12.84 -7.79
N LEU A 154 1.74 13.72 -6.96
CA LEU A 154 0.34 14.14 -7.09
C LEU A 154 0.13 15.01 -8.33
N SER A 155 -1.02 14.81 -8.97
CA SER A 155 -1.55 15.74 -9.96
C SER A 155 -1.90 17.08 -9.30
N GLY A 156 -2.21 18.10 -10.13
CA GLY A 156 -2.99 19.24 -9.65
C GLY A 156 -4.41 18.82 -9.24
N LEU A 157 -5.11 19.69 -8.50
CA LEU A 157 -6.51 19.48 -8.14
C LEU A 157 -7.35 19.39 -9.42
N ASN A 158 -7.99 18.25 -9.65
CA ASN A 158 -8.78 18.00 -10.85
C ASN A 158 -10.23 18.51 -10.71
N GLU A 159 -11.05 18.29 -11.74
CA GLU A 159 -12.46 18.71 -11.76
C GLU A 159 -13.35 17.94 -10.78
N ASP A 160 -12.96 16.72 -10.40
CA ASP A 160 -13.65 15.90 -9.39
C ASP A 160 -13.26 16.28 -7.95
N GLY A 161 -12.38 17.27 -7.79
CA GLY A 161 -11.99 17.79 -6.48
C GLY A 161 -11.02 16.89 -5.74
N VAL A 162 -10.19 16.13 -6.44
CA VAL A 162 -9.15 15.26 -5.87
C VAL A 162 -7.77 15.57 -6.43
N LEU A 163 -6.75 15.21 -5.64
CA LEU A 163 -5.36 15.15 -6.08
C LEU A 163 -5.04 13.68 -6.31
N LEU A 164 -4.86 13.28 -7.57
CA LEU A 164 -4.62 11.89 -7.93
C LEU A 164 -3.11 11.61 -7.97
N PRO A 165 -2.63 10.50 -7.40
CA PRO A 165 -1.32 9.97 -7.74
C PRO A 165 -1.17 9.82 -9.25
N THR A 166 -0.01 10.22 -9.80
CA THR A 166 0.30 10.04 -11.22
C THR A 166 1.12 8.77 -11.46
N ALA A 167 1.32 8.40 -12.73
CA ALA A 167 2.04 7.19 -13.11
C ALA A 167 3.43 7.13 -12.45
N GLY A 168 3.77 5.97 -11.87
CA GLY A 168 5.01 5.75 -11.12
C GLY A 168 4.98 6.26 -9.67
N SER A 169 3.83 6.79 -9.20
CA SER A 169 3.68 7.21 -7.81
C SER A 169 3.87 6.04 -6.83
N PRO A 170 4.64 6.23 -5.74
CA PRO A 170 4.73 5.26 -4.65
C PRO A 170 3.43 5.11 -3.85
N ALA A 171 2.44 5.99 -4.08
CA ALA A 171 1.13 5.90 -3.43
C ALA A 171 0.21 4.88 -4.11
N ILE A 172 0.44 4.56 -5.38
CA ILE A 172 -0.41 3.63 -6.14
C ILE A 172 -0.20 2.20 -5.63
N ASP A 173 -1.28 1.46 -5.36
CA ASP A 173 -1.28 0.05 -4.92
C ASP A 173 -0.52 -0.26 -3.61
N ASN A 174 -0.11 0.74 -2.82
CA ASN A 174 0.72 0.56 -1.62
C ASN A 174 -0.02 0.80 -0.28
N GLY A 175 -1.34 1.03 -0.33
CA GLY A 175 -2.19 1.17 0.83
C GLY A 175 -2.54 -0.18 1.48
N ASP A 176 -2.91 -0.14 2.76
CA ASP A 176 -3.46 -1.29 3.47
C ASP A 176 -4.91 -1.55 3.01
N ALA A 177 -5.12 -2.66 2.30
CA ALA A 177 -6.42 -3.08 1.79
C ALA A 177 -7.47 -3.33 2.90
N THR A 178 -7.03 -3.71 4.10
CA THR A 178 -7.92 -3.89 5.27
C THR A 178 -8.46 -2.55 5.74
N VAL A 179 -7.66 -1.49 5.70
CA VAL A 179 -8.12 -0.13 6.02
C VAL A 179 -9.10 0.36 4.96
N CYS A 180 -8.84 0.07 3.69
CA CYS A 180 -9.70 0.48 2.57
C CYS A 180 -11.07 -0.20 2.57
N SER A 181 -11.17 -1.45 3.02
CA SER A 181 -12.43 -2.20 3.07
C SER A 181 -13.28 -1.91 4.30
N ASN A 182 -12.66 -1.49 5.41
CA ASN A 182 -13.36 -1.25 6.66
C ASN A 182 -14.02 0.14 6.72
N SER A 183 -15.04 0.27 7.56
CA SER A 183 -15.54 1.59 7.98
C SER A 183 -14.42 2.41 8.61
N PRO A 184 -14.29 3.71 8.31
CA PRO A 184 -15.24 4.56 7.57
C PRO A 184 -15.08 4.59 6.04
N VAL A 185 -14.06 3.96 5.46
CA VAL A 185 -13.76 4.02 4.01
C VAL A 185 -14.77 3.21 3.19
N ASN A 186 -15.15 2.02 3.68
CA ASN A 186 -16.21 1.18 3.11
C ASN A 186 -16.01 0.85 1.61
N SER A 187 -14.78 0.52 1.21
CA SER A 187 -14.44 0.07 -0.16
C SER A 187 -14.75 1.08 -1.27
N VAL A 188 -14.86 2.36 -0.95
CA VAL A 188 -15.11 3.42 -1.94
C VAL A 188 -14.22 4.61 -1.63
N ASP A 189 -13.72 5.31 -2.65
CA ASP A 189 -12.88 6.51 -2.50
C ASP A 189 -13.71 7.82 -2.41
N GLN A 190 -13.04 8.98 -2.46
CA GLN A 190 -13.70 10.29 -2.38
C GLN A 190 -14.73 10.53 -3.51
N ILE A 191 -14.49 10.00 -4.71
CA ILE A 191 -15.28 10.30 -5.92
C ILE A 191 -16.23 9.16 -6.31
N GLY A 192 -16.26 8.08 -5.53
CA GLY A 192 -17.17 6.95 -5.74
C GLY A 192 -16.53 5.75 -6.44
N THR A 193 -15.22 5.78 -6.69
CA THR A 193 -14.48 4.65 -7.27
C THR A 193 -14.36 3.54 -6.24
N ALA A 194 -14.59 2.29 -6.66
CA ALA A 194 -14.43 1.13 -5.79
C ALA A 194 -12.94 0.93 -5.43
N ARG A 195 -12.66 0.57 -4.18
CA ARG A 195 -11.31 0.26 -3.69
C ARG A 195 -11.25 -1.17 -3.15
N PRO A 196 -10.14 -1.92 -3.39
CA PRO A 196 -9.02 -1.56 -4.24
C PRO A 196 -9.36 -1.62 -5.75
N GLN A 197 -8.71 -0.79 -6.57
CA GLN A 197 -8.46 -1.05 -7.99
C GLN A 197 -7.00 -1.47 -8.10
N GLY A 198 -6.73 -2.66 -8.63
CA GLY A 198 -5.35 -3.11 -8.76
C GLY A 198 -4.93 -4.19 -7.78
N ILE A 199 -3.65 -4.17 -7.44
CA ILE A 199 -3.00 -5.10 -6.52
C ILE A 199 -3.31 -4.71 -5.07
N GLY A 200 -3.43 -3.41 -4.82
CA GLY A 200 -3.73 -2.83 -3.52
C GLY A 200 -4.69 -1.65 -3.70
N CYS A 201 -5.01 -0.97 -2.59
CA CYS A 201 -5.63 0.34 -2.73
C CYS A 201 -4.57 1.42 -2.69
N ASP A 202 -4.88 2.58 -3.24
CA ASP A 202 -3.94 3.69 -3.21
C ASP A 202 -3.86 4.33 -1.82
N ILE A 203 -2.71 4.88 -1.49
CA ILE A 203 -2.58 5.80 -0.36
C ILE A 203 -3.18 7.14 -0.81
N GLY A 204 -4.08 7.72 -0.03
CA GLY A 204 -4.72 9.00 -0.35
C GLY A 204 -6.24 8.93 -0.50
N ALA A 205 -6.82 10.09 -0.83
CA ALA A 205 -8.26 10.32 -0.92
C ALA A 205 -8.97 9.64 -2.09
N ALA A 206 -8.25 9.43 -3.19
CA ALA A 206 -8.79 8.92 -4.43
C ALA A 206 -8.00 7.70 -4.88
N GLU A 207 -8.71 6.80 -5.54
CA GLU A 207 -8.15 5.64 -6.23
C GLU A 207 -7.89 6.02 -7.69
N VAL A 208 -6.67 5.78 -8.16
CA VAL A 208 -6.34 5.82 -9.56
C VAL A 208 -7.00 4.60 -10.20
N VAL A 209 -7.89 4.86 -11.15
CA VAL A 209 -8.39 3.81 -12.03
C VAL A 209 -7.27 3.44 -12.99
N GLY A 210 -6.38 2.54 -12.56
CA GLY A 210 -5.59 1.75 -13.50
C GLY A 210 -6.52 0.85 -14.30
N GLU A 211 -6.11 0.44 -15.50
CA GLU A 211 -6.67 -0.82 -16.00
C GLU A 211 -6.38 -1.86 -14.92
N ALA A 212 -7.41 -2.58 -14.45
CA ALA A 212 -7.20 -3.64 -13.48
C ALA A 212 -6.05 -4.50 -14.03
N PRO A 213 -4.93 -4.63 -13.31
CA PRO A 213 -3.73 -5.22 -13.84
C PRO A 213 -4.13 -6.62 -14.25
N THR A 214 -4.09 -6.88 -15.54
CA THR A 214 -4.50 -8.15 -16.08
C THR A 214 -3.53 -9.16 -15.53
N ASN A 215 -4.02 -10.14 -14.78
CA ASN A 215 -3.17 -11.25 -14.39
C ASN A 215 -2.59 -11.86 -15.66
N LEU A 216 -1.28 -11.76 -15.81
CA LEU A 216 -0.56 -12.24 -16.98
C LEU A 216 -0.46 -13.77 -16.98
N ILE A 217 -0.78 -14.40 -15.84
CA ILE A 217 -0.81 -15.85 -15.65
C ILE A 217 -2.17 -16.42 -16.09
N SER A 218 -2.13 -17.41 -16.97
CA SER A 218 -3.28 -18.28 -17.26
C SER A 218 -3.37 -19.41 -16.24
N ASN A 219 -4.59 -19.90 -15.97
CA ASN A 219 -4.85 -21.00 -15.03
C ASN A 219 -4.21 -20.77 -13.64
N TYR A 220 -4.39 -19.57 -13.08
CA TYR A 220 -3.74 -19.14 -11.84
C TYR A 220 -4.23 -19.87 -10.58
N SER A 221 -5.45 -20.41 -10.62
CA SER A 221 -6.07 -21.21 -9.56
C SER A 221 -6.07 -22.71 -9.83
N PHE A 222 -5.41 -23.14 -10.92
CA PHE A 222 -5.25 -24.55 -11.26
C PHE A 222 -6.56 -25.34 -11.43
N GLU A 223 -7.67 -24.65 -11.72
CA GLU A 223 -8.97 -25.28 -11.96
C GLU A 223 -8.99 -26.11 -13.26
N ASP A 224 -8.18 -25.72 -14.24
CA ASP A 224 -8.07 -26.41 -15.52
C ASP A 224 -6.85 -27.34 -15.57
N PRO A 225 -6.89 -28.43 -16.39
CA PRO A 225 -5.74 -29.28 -16.64
C PRO A 225 -4.54 -28.56 -17.20
N LEU A 226 -3.36 -28.86 -16.64
CA LEU A 226 -2.09 -28.37 -17.16
C LEU A 226 -1.87 -28.96 -18.56
N ASP A 227 -1.82 -28.09 -19.56
CA ASP A 227 -1.61 -28.47 -20.96
C ASP A 227 -0.22 -28.07 -21.49
N GLY A 228 0.49 -27.19 -20.77
CA GLY A 228 1.85 -26.73 -21.05
C GLY A 228 2.01 -25.93 -22.36
N SER A 229 0.95 -25.80 -23.14
CA SER A 229 0.90 -25.07 -24.42
C SER A 229 0.27 -23.69 -24.27
N SER A 230 -0.67 -23.55 -23.32
CA SER A 230 -1.40 -22.32 -23.01
C SER A 230 -1.29 -21.94 -21.53
N ASP A 231 -0.75 -22.82 -20.68
CA ASP A 231 -0.59 -22.62 -19.25
C ASP A 231 0.71 -23.22 -18.67
N TRP A 232 0.64 -23.85 -17.50
CA TRP A 232 1.80 -24.38 -16.78
C TRP A 232 2.35 -25.67 -17.37
N THR A 233 3.67 -25.75 -17.45
CA THR A 233 4.43 -26.98 -17.69
C THR A 233 5.05 -27.45 -16.37
N VAL A 234 4.83 -28.71 -16.00
CA VAL A 234 5.43 -29.31 -14.80
C VAL A 234 6.92 -29.55 -15.02
N ILE A 235 7.74 -29.06 -14.10
CA ILE A 235 9.16 -29.38 -13.97
C ILE A 235 9.28 -30.40 -12.84
N SER A 236 9.17 -31.68 -13.17
CA SER A 236 9.34 -32.79 -12.21
C SER A 236 10.53 -33.66 -12.61
N PHE A 237 11.40 -33.94 -11.64
CA PHE A 237 12.47 -34.93 -11.77
C PHE A 237 12.01 -36.35 -11.41
N SER A 238 10.90 -36.48 -10.66
CA SER A 238 10.33 -37.76 -10.22
C SER A 238 9.37 -38.39 -11.23
N GLY A 239 8.92 -37.63 -12.24
CA GLY A 239 8.07 -38.12 -13.33
C GLY A 239 6.58 -38.25 -12.97
N SER A 240 6.13 -37.63 -11.87
CA SER A 240 4.69 -37.48 -11.59
C SER A 240 4.08 -36.48 -12.57
N LEU A 241 3.00 -36.88 -13.25
CA LEU A 241 2.26 -36.08 -14.24
C LEU A 241 0.98 -35.55 -13.58
N ASP A 242 0.86 -34.23 -13.48
CA ASP A 242 -0.35 -33.48 -13.09
C ASP A 242 -0.91 -33.83 -11.69
N ASP A 243 -0.24 -33.35 -10.63
CA ASP A 243 -0.67 -33.50 -9.23
C ASP A 243 -1.64 -32.38 -8.78
N ARG A 244 -2.55 -31.97 -9.67
CA ARG A 244 -3.68 -31.11 -9.29
C ARG A 244 -4.57 -31.88 -8.32
N PHE A 245 -4.76 -31.30 -7.15
CA PHE A 245 -5.47 -31.95 -6.06
C PHE A 245 -6.62 -31.07 -5.59
N ALA A 246 -7.83 -31.63 -5.59
CA ALA A 246 -8.98 -30.93 -5.06
C ALA A 246 -8.88 -30.86 -3.52
N VAL A 247 -8.90 -29.66 -2.95
CA VAL A 247 -8.76 -29.43 -1.50
C VAL A 247 -9.90 -28.56 -1.00
N SER A 248 -10.53 -29.00 0.10
CA SER A 248 -11.44 -28.14 0.85
C SER A 248 -10.63 -27.05 1.54
N GLY A 249 -10.79 -25.80 1.11
CA GLY A 249 -10.03 -24.66 1.61
C GLY A 249 -8.79 -24.32 0.77
N ALA A 250 -8.82 -24.61 -0.54
CA ALA A 250 -7.91 -23.99 -1.49
C ALA A 250 -7.99 -22.45 -1.37
N PRO A 251 -6.85 -21.73 -1.38
CA PRO A 251 -6.82 -20.27 -1.37
C PRO A 251 -7.69 -19.61 -2.45
N ASP A 252 -7.74 -20.18 -3.65
CA ASP A 252 -8.69 -19.81 -4.70
C ASP A 252 -9.31 -21.06 -5.35
N GLY A 253 -10.58 -20.97 -5.73
CA GLY A 253 -11.28 -22.09 -6.37
C GLY A 253 -11.40 -23.35 -5.49
N SER A 254 -11.05 -24.49 -6.06
CA SER A 254 -11.21 -25.83 -5.50
C SER A 254 -10.00 -26.75 -5.66
N HIS A 255 -9.00 -26.33 -6.45
CA HIS A 255 -7.78 -27.08 -6.71
C HIS A 255 -6.55 -26.36 -6.18
N VAL A 256 -5.52 -27.14 -5.91
CA VAL A 256 -4.16 -26.66 -5.69
C VAL A 256 -3.22 -27.53 -6.50
N LEU A 257 -2.09 -26.97 -6.94
CA LEU A 257 -1.07 -27.77 -7.58
C LEU A 257 -0.09 -28.28 -6.52
N LEU A 258 0.01 -29.60 -6.38
CA LEU A 258 0.94 -30.24 -5.44
C LEU A 258 2.18 -30.76 -6.17
N PHE A 259 3.29 -30.87 -5.44
CA PHE A 259 4.47 -31.60 -5.87
C PHE A 259 5.04 -32.41 -4.72
N ASP A 260 5.75 -33.47 -5.06
CA ASP A 260 6.35 -34.37 -4.09
C ASP A 260 7.65 -33.76 -3.53
N GLY A 261 7.88 -34.02 -2.25
CA GLY A 261 9.15 -33.68 -1.64
C GLY A 261 10.26 -34.57 -2.18
N VAL A 262 11.20 -34.00 -2.93
CA VAL A 262 12.44 -34.69 -3.31
C VAL A 262 13.48 -34.54 -2.19
N SER A 263 13.98 -35.68 -1.71
CA SER A 263 15.04 -35.71 -0.71
C SER A 263 16.39 -35.34 -1.34
N GLY A 264 16.66 -34.04 -1.49
CA GLY A 264 17.89 -33.51 -2.07
C GLY A 264 17.97 -31.99 -1.93
N GLU A 265 19.15 -31.44 -1.62
CA GLU A 265 19.34 -29.99 -1.42
C GLU A 265 19.28 -29.18 -2.74
N PHE A 266 19.33 -29.86 -3.89
CA PHE A 266 19.50 -29.26 -5.21
C PHE A 266 18.45 -29.68 -6.26
N ASP A 267 17.52 -30.57 -5.90
CA ASP A 267 16.46 -30.96 -6.82
C ASP A 267 15.30 -29.96 -6.70
N ILE A 268 14.83 -29.45 -7.84
CA ILE A 268 13.74 -28.48 -7.94
C ILE A 268 12.55 -29.20 -8.55
N GLU A 269 11.53 -29.47 -7.75
CA GLU A 269 10.20 -29.77 -8.30
C GLU A 269 9.39 -28.49 -8.33
N GLY A 270 8.67 -28.27 -9.43
CA GLY A 270 7.93 -27.03 -9.64
C GLY A 270 7.18 -26.98 -10.95
N VAL A 271 6.79 -25.77 -11.34
CA VAL A 271 6.17 -25.46 -12.62
C VAL A 271 6.86 -24.29 -13.28
N MET A 272 6.71 -24.25 -14.60
CA MET A 272 7.05 -23.10 -15.42
C MET A 272 5.87 -22.67 -16.28
N GLN A 273 5.75 -21.37 -16.55
CA GLN A 273 4.84 -20.85 -17.56
C GLN A 273 5.55 -19.79 -18.40
N SER A 274 5.36 -19.86 -19.71
CA SER A 274 5.74 -18.79 -20.63
C SER A 274 4.63 -17.76 -20.68
N ILE A 275 4.99 -16.50 -20.48
CA ILE A 275 4.09 -15.38 -20.31
C ILE A 275 4.37 -14.38 -21.43
N ALA A 276 3.33 -14.05 -22.19
CA ALA A 276 3.39 -13.05 -23.25
C ALA A 276 3.34 -11.62 -22.67
N ALA A 277 4.42 -11.24 -21.97
CA ALA A 277 4.59 -9.92 -21.38
C ALA A 277 5.83 -9.24 -21.95
N SER A 278 5.73 -7.96 -22.30
CA SER A 278 6.84 -7.15 -22.81
C SER A 278 6.97 -5.89 -21.98
N GLY A 279 8.18 -5.47 -21.65
CA GLY A 279 8.39 -4.27 -20.84
C GLY A 279 9.75 -3.64 -21.07
N SER A 280 9.95 -2.48 -20.44
CA SER A 280 11.15 -1.69 -20.54
C SER A 280 12.00 -1.77 -19.27
N SER A 281 13.28 -1.43 -19.41
CA SER A 281 14.13 -1.25 -18.23
C SER A 281 13.56 -0.18 -17.31
N GLY A 282 13.28 -0.53 -16.05
CA GLY A 282 12.54 0.34 -15.14
C GLY A 282 11.23 -0.28 -14.64
N ASP A 283 10.60 -1.12 -15.46
CA ASP A 283 9.27 -1.66 -15.16
C ASP A 283 9.26 -2.51 -13.90
N ARG A 284 8.15 -2.45 -13.16
CA ARG A 284 7.95 -3.14 -11.89
C ARG A 284 6.99 -4.30 -12.07
N ILE A 285 7.52 -5.52 -12.05
CA ILE A 285 6.70 -6.73 -12.12
C ILE A 285 6.38 -7.21 -10.71
N THR A 286 5.10 -7.47 -10.45
CA THR A 286 4.60 -7.96 -9.17
C THR A 286 4.00 -9.35 -9.27
N LEU A 287 4.62 -10.31 -8.58
CA LEU A 287 4.09 -11.66 -8.40
C LEU A 287 3.48 -11.78 -7.00
N ILE A 288 2.38 -12.52 -6.88
CA ILE A 288 1.72 -12.92 -5.64
C ILE A 288 1.25 -14.35 -5.83
N PHE A 289 1.40 -15.21 -4.83
CA PHE A 289 0.86 -16.57 -4.85
C PHE A 289 0.76 -17.10 -3.43
N ASP A 290 -0.03 -18.14 -3.23
CA ASP A 290 -0.21 -18.81 -1.94
C ASP A 290 0.58 -20.13 -1.93
N ILE A 291 1.15 -20.50 -0.78
CA ILE A 291 1.96 -21.72 -0.62
C ILE A 291 1.46 -22.54 0.57
N GLY A 292 1.44 -23.86 0.41
CA GLY A 292 1.03 -24.77 1.47
C GLY A 292 1.77 -26.09 1.46
N GLY A 293 1.49 -26.90 2.47
CA GLY A 293 2.06 -28.23 2.63
C GLY A 293 1.06 -29.24 3.18
N ILE A 294 1.06 -30.45 2.61
CA ILE A 294 0.27 -31.60 3.09
C ILE A 294 1.24 -32.69 3.56
N ASN A 295 1.01 -33.20 4.78
CA ASN A 295 1.85 -34.21 5.43
C ASN A 295 3.33 -33.82 5.53
N VAL A 296 3.61 -32.52 5.57
CA VAL A 296 4.96 -32.00 5.71
C VAL A 296 5.35 -32.08 7.19
N ALA A 297 6.49 -32.69 7.50
CA ALA A 297 6.99 -32.75 8.88
C ALA A 297 7.26 -31.32 9.41
N ALA A 298 7.29 -31.13 10.74
CA ALA A 298 7.61 -29.83 11.32
C ALA A 298 8.96 -29.30 10.78
N GLY A 299 8.93 -28.12 10.14
CA GLY A 299 10.07 -27.52 9.44
C GLY A 299 10.29 -27.97 7.98
N GLY A 300 9.31 -28.65 7.36
CA GLY A 300 9.52 -29.41 6.14
C GLY A 300 9.37 -28.69 4.79
N ILE A 301 8.98 -27.40 4.74
CA ILE A 301 9.23 -26.56 3.55
C ILE A 301 10.38 -25.63 3.87
N TYR A 302 11.52 -25.82 3.20
CA TYR A 302 12.73 -25.01 3.40
C TYR A 302 12.72 -23.74 2.55
N GLY A 303 11.90 -23.66 1.50
CA GLY A 303 11.70 -22.43 0.76
C GLY A 303 11.10 -22.65 -0.63
N ALA A 304 10.64 -21.54 -1.21
CA ALA A 304 10.31 -21.45 -2.62
C ALA A 304 11.45 -20.73 -3.36
N ARG A 305 11.82 -21.26 -4.51
CA ARG A 305 12.65 -20.60 -5.50
C ARG A 305 11.73 -20.06 -6.58
N LEU A 306 11.93 -18.79 -6.88
CA LEU A 306 11.29 -18.12 -8.00
C LEU A 306 12.36 -17.63 -8.95
N THR A 307 12.22 -18.00 -10.22
CA THR A 307 13.13 -17.57 -11.28
C THR A 307 12.32 -16.90 -12.38
N PHE A 308 12.66 -15.65 -12.70
CA PHE A 308 12.20 -14.96 -13.90
C PHE A 308 13.30 -15.09 -14.95
N MET A 309 12.93 -15.58 -16.13
CA MET A 309 13.83 -15.72 -17.26
C MET A 309 13.29 -14.95 -18.46
N GLU A 310 14.19 -14.29 -19.17
CA GLU A 310 13.96 -13.81 -20.53
C GLU A 310 14.67 -14.79 -21.46
N LEU A 311 13.91 -15.52 -22.29
CA LEU A 311 14.41 -16.66 -23.05
C LEU A 311 15.08 -17.67 -22.09
N ASP A 312 16.41 -17.82 -22.18
CA ASP A 312 17.21 -18.73 -21.36
C ASP A 312 18.06 -17.99 -20.29
N SER A 313 17.87 -16.69 -20.12
CA SER A 313 18.66 -15.87 -19.20
C SER A 313 17.86 -15.48 -17.97
N VAL A 314 18.40 -15.75 -16.77
CA VAL A 314 17.78 -15.34 -15.50
C VAL A 314 17.87 -13.82 -15.37
N VAL A 315 16.73 -13.15 -15.40
CA VAL A 315 16.60 -11.69 -15.20
C VAL A 315 16.27 -11.31 -13.76
N GLY A 316 15.73 -12.27 -12.98
CA GLY A 316 15.48 -12.12 -11.56
C GLY A 316 15.39 -13.47 -10.88
N GLN A 317 15.95 -13.60 -9.68
CA GLN A 317 15.82 -14.81 -8.88
C GLN A 317 15.63 -14.45 -7.42
N ILE A 318 14.68 -15.11 -6.78
CA ILE A 318 14.47 -14.99 -5.35
C ILE A 318 14.39 -16.38 -4.73
N VAL A 319 15.11 -16.54 -3.63
CA VAL A 319 15.08 -17.74 -2.81
C VAL A 319 14.58 -17.30 -1.44
N ARG A 320 13.30 -17.51 -1.17
CA ARG A 320 12.75 -17.21 0.15
C ARG A 320 12.87 -18.44 1.03
N VAL A 321 13.59 -18.28 2.15
CA VAL A 321 13.73 -19.26 3.23
C VAL A 321 13.12 -18.61 4.46
N GLY A 322 11.90 -18.97 4.83
CA GLY A 322 11.28 -18.37 6.02
C GLY A 322 9.78 -18.60 6.07
N ASP A 323 9.37 -19.24 7.17
CA ASP A 323 8.02 -19.67 7.56
C ASP A 323 7.62 -21.01 6.92
N SER A 324 7.88 -22.09 7.66
CA SER A 324 7.38 -23.43 7.34
C SER A 324 5.91 -23.46 7.75
N PRO A 325 4.95 -23.64 6.82
CA PRO A 325 3.57 -23.88 7.22
C PRO A 325 3.52 -25.15 8.10
N ASP A 326 2.79 -25.09 9.20
CA ASP A 326 2.51 -26.27 10.02
C ASP A 326 1.73 -27.30 9.18
N ALA A 327 1.85 -28.58 9.54
CA ALA A 327 1.25 -29.68 8.80
C ALA A 327 -0.27 -29.50 8.62
N GLY A 328 -0.72 -29.36 7.36
CA GLY A 328 -2.15 -29.37 7.02
C GLY A 328 -2.84 -28.01 6.94
N SER A 329 -2.10 -26.89 6.93
CA SER A 329 -2.63 -25.57 6.60
C SER A 329 -1.91 -24.97 5.39
N PHE A 330 -2.66 -24.45 4.43
CA PHE A 330 -2.15 -23.42 3.53
C PHE A 330 -1.92 -22.16 4.36
N VAL A 331 -0.76 -21.55 4.19
CA VAL A 331 -0.49 -20.23 4.76
C VAL A 331 -0.49 -19.29 3.57
N ASP A 332 -1.32 -18.24 3.66
CA ASP A 332 -1.31 -17.16 2.67
C ASP A 332 0.04 -16.45 2.78
N LEU A 333 1.03 -16.98 2.06
CA LEU A 333 2.33 -16.38 1.95
C LEU A 333 2.30 -15.50 0.72
N SER A 334 1.58 -14.38 0.81
CA SER A 334 1.65 -13.35 -0.23
C SER A 334 3.09 -12.85 -0.35
N VAL A 335 3.80 -13.30 -1.38
CA VAL A 335 5.16 -12.86 -1.64
C VAL A 335 5.16 -11.84 -2.75
N THR A 336 5.03 -10.57 -2.39
CA THR A 336 5.15 -9.45 -3.33
C THR A 336 6.60 -9.29 -3.76
N PHE A 337 6.87 -9.59 -5.02
CA PHE A 337 8.16 -9.29 -5.63
C PHE A 337 8.08 -8.06 -6.49
N SER A 338 9.16 -7.33 -6.59
CA SER A 338 9.25 -6.16 -7.44
C SER A 338 10.69 -6.08 -7.87
N PHE A 339 10.94 -6.43 -9.12
CA PHE A 339 12.25 -6.25 -9.73
C PHE A 339 12.13 -5.22 -10.84
N THR A 340 13.17 -4.41 -10.96
CA THR A 340 13.34 -3.50 -12.09
C THR A 340 14.05 -4.27 -13.18
N ALA A 341 13.42 -4.40 -14.35
CA ALA A 341 14.04 -5.12 -15.45
C ALA A 341 15.40 -4.47 -15.82
N PRO A 342 16.50 -5.25 -15.89
CA PRO A 342 17.83 -4.71 -16.20
C PRO A 342 17.97 -4.26 -17.66
N GLY A 343 17.00 -4.59 -18.50
CA GLY A 343 16.86 -4.23 -19.90
C GLY A 343 15.39 -4.34 -20.32
N ASP A 344 15.11 -4.04 -21.59
CA ASP A 344 13.82 -4.32 -22.18
C ASP A 344 13.64 -5.85 -22.35
N PHE A 345 12.41 -6.35 -22.25
CA PHE A 345 12.10 -7.78 -22.40
C PHE A 345 10.90 -7.98 -23.32
N ASP A 346 10.88 -9.10 -24.06
CA ASP A 346 9.79 -9.53 -24.95
C ASP A 346 9.44 -10.99 -24.67
N GLY A 347 8.75 -11.20 -23.54
CA GLY A 347 8.38 -12.49 -22.99
C GLY A 347 9.06 -12.74 -21.64
N LEU A 348 8.30 -13.36 -20.73
CA LEU A 348 8.81 -13.84 -19.44
C LEU A 348 8.57 -15.33 -19.31
N MET A 349 9.47 -15.99 -18.58
CA MET A 349 9.24 -17.34 -18.11
C MET A 349 9.35 -17.33 -16.59
N LEU A 350 8.27 -17.75 -15.93
CA LEU A 350 8.18 -17.85 -14.49
C LEU A 350 8.37 -19.30 -14.09
N GLU A 351 9.42 -19.58 -13.32
CA GLU A 351 9.64 -20.87 -12.65
C GLU A 351 9.33 -20.72 -11.16
N ILE A 352 8.44 -21.56 -10.64
CA ILE A 352 8.15 -21.67 -9.21
C ILE A 352 8.51 -23.09 -8.80
N GLY A 353 9.47 -23.24 -7.90
CA GLY A 353 9.86 -24.56 -7.41
C GLY A 353 10.17 -24.57 -5.93
N SER A 354 10.12 -25.75 -5.32
CA SER A 354 10.56 -25.94 -3.94
C SER A 354 12.06 -26.10 -3.85
N ARG A 355 12.58 -25.83 -2.65
CA ARG A 355 13.92 -26.25 -2.26
C ARG A 355 13.83 -27.11 -1.01
N GLY A 356 14.34 -28.34 -1.07
CA GLY A 356 14.72 -29.15 0.09
C GLY A 356 13.58 -29.65 0.98
N ILE A 357 12.51 -30.24 0.44
CA ILE A 357 11.42 -30.78 1.26
C ILE A 357 11.85 -32.11 1.89
N ARG A 358 11.74 -32.22 3.23
CA ARG A 358 12.26 -33.38 3.97
C ARG A 358 11.32 -34.56 4.09
N ASP A 359 10.04 -34.39 3.79
CA ASP A 359 8.99 -35.43 3.67
C ASP A 359 7.67 -34.71 3.32
N GLY A 360 6.76 -35.36 2.60
CA GLY A 360 5.42 -34.83 2.29
C GLY A 360 5.31 -34.15 0.92
N ARG A 361 4.26 -33.35 0.74
CA ARG A 361 3.99 -32.60 -0.50
C ARG A 361 3.86 -31.12 -0.21
N TRP A 362 4.38 -30.27 -1.08
CA TRP A 362 4.11 -28.84 -1.06
C TRP A 362 3.15 -28.49 -2.18
N GLY A 363 2.50 -27.35 -2.09
CA GLY A 363 1.65 -26.88 -3.17
C GLY A 363 1.59 -25.37 -3.28
N ILE A 364 1.08 -24.94 -4.43
CA ILE A 364 0.84 -23.54 -4.77
C ILE A 364 -0.59 -23.35 -5.27
N ASP A 365 -1.08 -22.14 -5.09
CA ASP A 365 -2.38 -21.69 -5.58
C ASP A 365 -2.38 -20.17 -5.84
N ASN A 366 -3.40 -19.67 -6.52
CA ASN A 366 -3.72 -18.25 -6.68
C ASN A 366 -2.54 -17.41 -7.21
N VAL A 367 -1.86 -17.92 -8.24
CA VAL A 367 -0.64 -17.33 -8.78
C VAL A 367 -0.95 -16.14 -9.69
N ARG A 368 -0.66 -14.94 -9.21
CA ARG A 368 -1.00 -13.68 -9.86
C ARG A 368 0.27 -12.91 -10.23
N LEU A 369 0.46 -12.63 -11.51
CA LEU A 369 1.53 -11.80 -12.02
C LEU A 369 0.96 -10.55 -12.67
N TYR A 370 1.49 -9.41 -12.26
CA TYR A 370 1.12 -8.09 -12.73
C TYR A 370 2.37 -7.38 -13.25
N GLN A 371 2.21 -6.59 -14.29
CA GLN A 371 3.22 -5.71 -14.85
C GLN A 371 2.72 -4.28 -14.76
#